data_AF-A0A6P4AGI9-F1
#
_entry.id   AF-A0A6P4AGI9-F1
#
_cell.length_a   1.000
_cell.length_b   1.000
_cell.length_c   1.000
_cell.angle_alpha   90.00
_cell.angle_beta   90.00
_cell.angle_gamma   90.00
#
_symmetry.space_group_name_H-M   'P 1'
#
loop_
_entity.id
_entity.type
_entity.pdbx_description
1 polymer ?
#
loop_
_entity_poly.entity_id
_entity_poly.type
_entity_poly.pdbx_seq_one_letter_code
_entity_poly.pdbx_strand_id
1 'polypeptide(L)'
;MRSVLLRLKISSHYLIQNPHPQVRQMRIAECLVGDETGMIIFTARNDQVDLMKEGSTVVLRNAKIDMFKGSMRLAVDKWGRVEVTEPADFTVKEDNNLSLIEYELVNVVEE
;
A
#
# COMPACT_ATOMS: atom_id res chain seq x y z
N MET A 1 -6.62 9.64 17.02
CA MET A 1 -6.79 8.75 15.86
C MET A 1 -6.52 7.32 16.31
N ARG A 2 -7.46 6.38 16.09
CA ARG A 2 -7.20 4.96 16.36
C ARG A 2 -6.19 4.46 15.32
N SER A 3 -5.15 3.78 15.78
CA SER A 3 -4.16 3.15 14.89
C SER A 3 -4.88 2.13 14.02
N VAL A 4 -4.83 2.28 12.70
CA VAL A 4 -5.30 1.27 11.76
C VAL A 4 -4.17 0.26 11.60
N LEU A 5 -4.46 -1.00 11.95
CA LEU A 5 -3.58 -2.15 11.80
C LEU A 5 -4.15 -3.03 10.70
N LEU A 6 -3.41 -3.23 9.61
CA LEU A 6 -3.82 -4.07 8.49
C LEU A 6 -2.84 -5.22 8.35
N ARG A 7 -3.34 -6.45 8.27
CA ARG A 7 -2.51 -7.63 7.96
C ARG A 7 -2.82 -8.05 6.53
N LEU A 8 -1.83 -7.99 5.66
CA LEU A 8 -2.01 -8.15 4.21
C LEU A 8 -1.00 -9.14 3.64
N LYS A 9 -1.42 -9.91 2.63
CA LYS A 9 -0.53 -10.72 1.79
C LYS A 9 -0.03 -9.89 0.61
N ILE A 10 1.22 -10.13 0.21
CA ILE A 10 1.85 -9.46 -0.93
C ILE A 10 1.74 -10.37 -2.16
N SER A 11 0.98 -9.94 -3.17
CA SER A 11 0.75 -10.69 -4.41
C SER A 11 1.74 -10.33 -5.51
N SER A 12 2.27 -9.10 -5.55
CA SER A 12 3.31 -8.72 -6.52
C SER A 12 4.10 -7.50 -6.05
N HIS A 13 5.29 -7.31 -6.63
CA HIS A 13 6.19 -6.21 -6.28
C HIS A 13 6.90 -5.66 -7.54
N TYR A 14 6.78 -4.35 -7.78
CA TYR A 14 7.38 -3.64 -8.92
C TYR A 14 8.23 -2.45 -8.45
N LEU A 15 9.52 -2.44 -8.80
CA LEU A 15 10.44 -1.34 -8.48
C LEU A 15 10.21 -0.15 -9.41
N ILE A 16 10.03 1.03 -8.83
CA ILE A 16 9.96 2.29 -9.58
C ILE A 16 11.37 2.89 -9.64
N GLN A 17 11.93 2.99 -10.84
CA GLN A 17 13.19 3.68 -11.06
C GLN A 17 13.00 5.20 -11.05
N ASN A 18 13.83 5.91 -10.28
CA ASN A 18 13.87 7.36 -10.35
C ASN A 18 14.64 7.80 -11.60
N PRO A 19 14.06 8.63 -12.48
CA PRO A 19 14.75 9.13 -13.67
C PRO A 19 15.82 10.20 -13.37
N HIS A 20 15.90 10.70 -12.14
CA HIS A 20 16.80 11.80 -11.76
C HIS A 20 17.86 11.36 -10.73
N PRO A 21 19.13 11.19 -11.12
CA PRO A 21 20.19 10.62 -10.26
C PRO A 21 20.76 11.55 -9.17
N GLN A 22 20.38 12.83 -9.11
CA GLN A 22 21.01 13.83 -8.22
C GLN A 22 20.33 13.98 -6.84
N VAL A 23 19.09 13.51 -6.67
CA VAL A 23 18.42 13.49 -5.37
C VAL A 23 18.80 12.18 -4.69
N ARG A 24 19.25 12.24 -3.42
CA ARG A 24 19.53 11.08 -2.54
C ARG A 24 18.57 9.94 -2.88
N GLN A 25 19.08 8.84 -3.45
CA GLN A 25 18.27 7.82 -4.14
C GLN A 25 17.15 7.28 -3.23
N MET A 26 15.95 7.85 -3.34
CA MET A 26 14.76 7.33 -2.68
C MET A 26 14.33 6.08 -3.45
N ARG A 27 14.38 4.92 -2.80
CA ARG A 27 13.86 3.67 -3.39
C ARG A 27 12.34 3.67 -3.22
N ILE A 28 11.61 3.40 -4.29
CA ILE A 28 10.14 3.29 -4.27
C ILE A 28 9.76 1.99 -4.98
N ALA A 29 8.79 1.28 -4.42
CA ALA A 29 8.15 0.16 -5.07
C ALA A 29 6.63 0.28 -4.95
N GLU A 30 5.93 -0.20 -5.97
CA GLU A 30 4.50 -0.48 -5.89
C GLU A 30 4.31 -1.96 -5.65
N CYS A 31 3.54 -2.30 -4.62
CA CYS A 31 3.28 -3.68 -4.23
C CYS A 31 1.78 -3.90 -4.24
N LEU A 32 1.32 -4.95 -4.92
CA LEU A 32 -0.07 -5.35 -4.82
C LEU A 32 -0.24 -6.14 -3.52
N VAL A 33 -1.07 -5.63 -2.61
CA VAL A 33 -1.33 -6.24 -1.30
C VAL A 33 -2.82 -6.44 -1.10
N GLY A 34 -3.21 -7.43 -0.30
CA GLY A 34 -4.63 -7.66 -0.03
C GLY A 34 -4.93 -8.62 1.11
N ASP A 35 -6.22 -8.71 1.42
CA ASP A 35 -6.84 -9.61 2.40
C ASP A 35 -8.10 -10.25 1.79
N GLU A 36 -8.92 -10.90 2.61
CA GLU A 36 -10.18 -11.52 2.18
C GLU A 36 -11.22 -10.53 1.63
N THR A 37 -11.02 -9.23 1.80
CA THR A 37 -11.96 -8.18 1.38
C THR A 37 -11.59 -7.56 0.04
N GLY A 38 -10.31 -7.52 -0.31
CA GLY A 38 -9.85 -7.01 -1.59
C GLY A 38 -8.35 -6.77 -1.66
N MET A 39 -7.95 -6.05 -2.69
CA MET A 39 -6.56 -5.68 -2.95
C MET A 39 -6.42 -4.17 -3.11
N ILE A 40 -5.22 -3.68 -2.81
CA ILE A 40 -4.82 -2.30 -3.04
C ILE A 40 -3.32 -2.22 -3.33
N ILE A 41 -2.90 -1.24 -4.11
CA ILE A 41 -1.49 -0.91 -4.33
C ILE A 41 -0.97 -0.24 -3.06
N PHE A 42 0.06 -0.83 -2.47
CA PHE A 42 0.87 -0.25 -1.42
C PHE A 42 2.13 0.42 -2.00
N THR A 43 2.38 1.67 -1.63
CA THR A 43 3.62 2.38 -2.00
C THR A 43 4.69 2.20 -0.92
N ALA A 44 5.63 1.29 -1.17
CA ALA A 44 6.78 1.05 -0.30
C ALA A 44 7.91 2.03 -0.57
N ARG A 45 8.56 2.54 0.49
CA ARG A 45 9.68 3.48 0.38
C ARG A 45 10.90 3.05 1.17
N ASN A 46 12.08 3.28 0.61
CA ASN A 46 13.39 3.02 1.22
C ASN A 46 13.47 1.58 1.76
N ASP A 47 13.69 1.41 3.06
CA ASP A 47 13.88 0.10 3.70
C ASP A 47 12.61 -0.77 3.67
N GLN A 48 11.43 -0.17 3.46
CA GLN A 48 10.20 -0.93 3.29
C GLN A 48 10.25 -1.79 2.02
N VAL A 49 10.96 -1.36 0.98
CA VAL A 49 11.09 -2.11 -0.28
C VAL A 49 11.67 -3.50 -0.03
N ASP A 50 12.64 -3.61 0.87
CA ASP A 50 13.28 -4.89 1.19
C ASP A 50 12.37 -5.85 1.99
N LEU A 51 11.32 -5.31 2.63
CA LEU A 51 10.32 -6.07 3.39
C LEU A 51 9.18 -6.56 2.49
N MET A 52 8.91 -5.90 1.37
CA MET A 52 7.74 -6.17 0.54
C MET A 52 7.96 -7.30 -0.48
N LYS A 53 8.26 -8.50 0.01
CA LYS A 53 8.53 -9.67 -0.84
C LYS A 53 7.23 -10.39 -1.20
N GLU A 54 7.07 -10.73 -2.48
CA GLU A 54 5.96 -11.53 -2.98
C GLU A 54 5.79 -12.84 -2.19
N GLY A 55 4.54 -13.21 -1.91
CA GLY A 55 4.18 -14.37 -1.11
C GLY A 55 4.30 -14.19 0.41
N SER A 56 4.94 -13.11 0.90
CA SER A 56 5.02 -12.82 2.32
C SER A 56 3.75 -12.15 2.87
N THR A 57 3.58 -12.20 4.19
CA THR A 57 2.51 -11.49 4.92
C THR A 57 3.14 -10.38 5.76
N VAL A 58 2.53 -9.20 5.73
CA VAL A 58 2.98 -8.04 6.50
C VAL A 58 1.85 -7.46 7.33
N VAL A 59 2.23 -6.85 8.46
CA VAL A 59 1.37 -5.98 9.26
C VAL A 59 1.79 -4.53 9.01
N LEU A 60 0.83 -3.72 8.58
CA LEU A 60 0.98 -2.29 8.41
C LEU A 60 0.34 -1.58 9.61
N ARG A 61 1.13 -0.79 10.32
CA ARG A 61 0.67 0.03 11.46
C ARG A 61 0.63 1.49 11.06
N ASN A 62 -0.44 2.20 11.43
CA ASN A 62 -0.69 3.60 11.04
C ASN A 62 -0.60 3.79 9.51
N ALA A 63 -1.24 2.88 8.78
CA ALA A 63 -1.43 3.05 7.35
C ALA A 63 -2.46 4.16 7.09
N LYS A 64 -2.33 4.79 5.93
CA LYS A 64 -3.25 5.80 5.40
C LYS A 64 -3.59 5.50 3.95
N ILE A 65 -4.71 6.03 3.49
CA ILE A 65 -5.02 6.11 2.07
C ILE A 65 -4.39 7.37 1.49
N ASP A 66 -3.74 7.22 0.35
CA ASP A 66 -3.21 8.30 -0.48
C ASP A 66 -3.95 8.28 -1.82
N MET A 67 -4.51 9.42 -2.23
CA MET A 67 -5.20 9.55 -3.51
C MET A 67 -4.18 9.94 -4.57
N PHE A 68 -4.04 9.14 -5.61
CA PHE A 68 -3.14 9.46 -6.73
C PHE A 68 -3.87 9.27 -8.05
N LYS A 69 -3.96 10.36 -8.82
CA LYS A 69 -4.66 10.39 -10.11
C LYS A 69 -6.07 9.76 -10.04
N GLY A 70 -6.84 10.10 -9.01
CA GLY A 70 -8.20 9.61 -8.82
C GLY A 70 -8.32 8.24 -8.15
N SER A 71 -7.26 7.43 -8.05
CA SER A 71 -7.35 6.10 -7.43
C SER A 71 -6.65 6.03 -6.07
N MET A 72 -7.16 5.16 -5.20
CA MET A 72 -6.59 4.94 -3.87
C MET A 72 -5.28 4.14 -3.93
N ARG A 73 -4.32 4.52 -3.10
CA ARG A 73 -3.15 3.71 -2.72
C ARG A 73 -3.04 3.65 -1.21
N LEU A 74 -2.43 2.58 -0.72
CA LEU A 74 -2.08 2.42 0.68
C LEU A 74 -0.64 2.90 0.89
N ALA A 75 -0.40 3.62 1.98
CA ALA A 75 0.93 4.04 2.39
C ALA A 75 1.05 4.00 3.92
N VAL A 76 2.28 3.92 4.41
CA VAL A 76 2.58 4.11 5.83
C VAL A 76 3.01 5.56 6.07
N ASP A 77 2.47 6.20 7.12
CA ASP A 77 2.83 7.58 7.48
C ASP A 77 4.19 7.66 8.21
N LYS A 78 4.58 8.87 8.68
CA LYS A 78 5.88 9.07 9.36
C LYS A 78 6.05 8.31 10.68
N TRP A 79 4.97 7.85 11.31
CA TRP A 79 4.99 7.13 12.58
C TRP A 79 4.62 5.66 12.44
N GLY A 80 4.13 5.27 11.27
CA GLY A 80 3.75 3.92 10.99
C GLY A 80 4.92 3.00 10.66
N ARG A 81 4.62 1.70 10.58
CA ARG A 81 5.61 0.64 10.41
C ARG A 81 5.09 -0.46 9.51
N VAL A 82 6.02 -1.13 8.83
CA VAL A 82 5.80 -2.38 8.10
C VAL A 82 6.53 -3.47 8.88
N GLU A 83 5.82 -4.52 9.27
CA GLU A 83 6.37 -5.65 10.02
C GLU A 83 6.06 -6.94 9.25
N VAL A 84 7.08 -7.72 8.91
CA VAL A 84 6.88 -9.07 8.36
C VAL A 84 6.37 -9.98 9.48
N THR A 85 5.38 -10.80 9.18
CA THR A 85 4.73 -11.72 10.14
C THR A 85 4.64 -13.11 9.53
N GLU A 86 4.25 -14.08 10.36
CA GLU A 86 3.90 -15.42 9.91
C GLU A 86 2.85 -15.40 8.79
N PRO A 87 2.91 -16.38 7.85
CA PRO A 87 1.97 -16.46 6.75
C PRO A 87 0.52 -16.41 7.24
N ALA A 88 -0.28 -15.54 6.62
CA ALA A 88 -1.71 -15.54 6.85
C ALA A 88 -2.38 -16.77 6.21
N ASP A 89 -3.45 -17.26 6.83
CA ASP A 89 -4.27 -18.38 6.39
C ASP A 89 -5.43 -17.96 5.47
N PHE A 90 -5.75 -16.67 5.39
CA PHE A 90 -6.77 -16.15 4.47
C PHE A 90 -6.34 -16.19 3.00
N THR A 91 -7.32 -16.30 2.10
CA THR A 91 -7.10 -16.14 0.66
C THR A 91 -7.42 -14.71 0.26
N VAL A 92 -6.54 -14.09 -0.53
CA VAL A 92 -6.76 -12.72 -1.00
C VAL A 92 -7.92 -12.69 -1.99
N LYS A 93 -8.79 -11.70 -1.86
CA LYS A 93 -9.89 -11.46 -2.80
C LYS A 93 -9.40 -10.67 -4.01
N GLU A 94 -8.87 -11.39 -5.00
CA GLU A 94 -8.16 -10.81 -6.15
C GLU A 94 -9.07 -10.09 -7.17
N ASP A 95 -10.37 -10.39 -7.17
CA ASP A 95 -11.36 -9.78 -8.06
C ASP A 95 -11.78 -8.36 -7.61
N ASN A 96 -11.37 -7.92 -6.41
CA ASN A 96 -11.71 -6.61 -5.87
C ASN A 96 -10.48 -5.73 -5.64
N ASN A 97 -9.93 -5.15 -6.72
CA ASN A 97 -8.78 -4.25 -6.63
C ASN A 97 -9.21 -2.77 -6.56
N LEU A 98 -9.10 -2.20 -5.35
CA LEU A 98 -9.48 -0.82 -5.04
C LEU A 98 -8.63 0.24 -5.77
N SER A 99 -7.45 -0.14 -6.26
CA SER A 99 -6.54 0.77 -6.98
C SER A 99 -6.92 0.96 -8.44
N LEU A 100 -7.83 0.12 -8.96
CA LEU A 100 -8.40 0.24 -10.31
C LEU A 100 -9.66 1.11 -10.32
N ILE A 101 -10.18 1.47 -9.15
CA ILE A 101 -11.36 2.32 -9.02
C ILE A 101 -10.90 3.78 -9.03
N GLU A 102 -11.51 4.58 -9.90
CA GLU A 102 -11.32 6.02 -9.96
C GLU A 102 -12.43 6.74 -9.18
N TYR A 103 -12.03 7.70 -8.37
CA TYR A 103 -12.89 8.55 -7.56
C TYR A 103 -12.70 10.01 -7.95
N GLU A 104 -13.80 10.75 -7.91
CA GLU A 104 -13.82 12.19 -8.09
C GLU A 104 -14.06 12.89 -6.74
N LEU A 105 -13.37 14.00 -6.51
CA LEU A 105 -13.60 14.81 -5.33
C LEU A 105 -14.93 15.55 -5.47
N VAL A 106 -15.92 15.17 -4.67
CA VAL A 106 -17.21 15.86 -4.58
C VAL A 106 -17.19 16.79 -3.37
N ASN A 107 -17.35 18.09 -3.61
CA ASN A 107 -17.52 19.07 -2.54
C ASN A 107 -19.00 19.10 -2.15
N VAL A 108 -19.31 18.70 -0.93
CA VAL A 108 -20.65 18.86 -0.38
C VAL A 108 -20.80 20.31 0.06
N VAL A 109 -21.71 21.05 -0.57
CA VAL A 109 -22.08 22.39 -0.12
C VAL A 109 -23.08 22.20 1.01
N GLU A 110 -22.75 22.61 2.23
CA GLU A 110 -23.71 22.65 3.33
C GLU A 110 -24.74 23.76 3.03
N GLU A 111 -26.02 23.40 2.95
CA GLU A 111 -27.15 24.35 2.86
C GLU A 111 -27.41 25.05 4.21
#